data_AF-A0A251UT31-F1
#
_entry.id   AF-A0A251UT31-F1
#
_cell.length_a   1.000
_cell.length_b   1.000
_cell.length_c   1.000
_cell.angle_alpha   90.00
_cell.angle_beta   90.00
_cell.angle_gamma   90.00
#
_symmetry.space_group_name_H-M   'P 1'
#
loop_
_entity.id
_entity.type
_entity.pdbx_description
1 polymer ?
#
loop_
_entity_poly.entity_id
_entity_poly.type
_entity_poly.pdbx_seq_one_letter_code
_entity_poly.pdbx_strand_id
1 'polypeptide(L)'
;MARTKQTARKFTGGKAPRKQLATKAARKSAPTTGGVKKPHRFRPGTVALREIKKYQKSNELLIRKLPFQRFVREIAQDFKTDLRPTNTIVDMNRLSLSVSKPRGYPIYALTKLGEVN
;
A
#
# COMPACT_ATOMS: atom_id res chain seq x y z
N MET A 1 -41.42 -42.16 -13.43
CA MET A 1 -40.08 -42.68 -13.09
C MET A 1 -39.04 -41.70 -13.60
N ALA A 2 -38.30 -41.03 -12.71
CA ALA A 2 -37.35 -39.98 -13.09
C ALA A 2 -35.93 -40.55 -13.27
N ARG A 3 -35.33 -40.33 -14.45
CA ARG A 3 -33.98 -40.80 -14.80
C ARG A 3 -32.94 -39.91 -14.11
N THR A 4 -32.29 -40.42 -13.07
CA THR A 4 -31.12 -39.78 -12.45
C THR A 4 -29.88 -40.03 -13.31
N LYS A 5 -29.30 -38.97 -13.89
CA LYS A 5 -28.00 -39.05 -14.57
C LYS A 5 -26.90 -38.75 -13.55
N GLN A 6 -26.23 -39.78 -13.07
CA GLN A 6 -25.00 -39.65 -12.29
C GLN A 6 -23.86 -39.25 -13.24
N THR A 7 -23.49 -37.97 -13.26
CA THR A 7 -22.26 -37.53 -13.93
C THR A 7 -21.09 -37.71 -12.97
N ALA A 8 -20.07 -38.45 -13.38
CA ALA A 8 -18.85 -38.61 -12.61
C ALA A 8 -18.09 -37.27 -12.53
N ARG A 9 -18.31 -36.50 -11.46
CA ARG A 9 -17.39 -35.43 -11.05
C ARG A 9 -16.30 -36.05 -10.18
N LYS A 10 -15.03 -35.89 -10.59
CA LYS A 10 -13.89 -36.19 -9.72
C LYS A 10 -13.89 -35.20 -8.56
N PHE A 11 -14.19 -35.66 -7.35
CA PHE A 11 -14.06 -34.87 -6.13
C PHE A 11 -12.62 -34.98 -5.62
N THR A 12 -11.73 -34.11 -6.09
CA THR A 12 -10.42 -33.93 -5.44
C THR A 12 -10.58 -32.91 -4.33
N GLY A 13 -11.25 -33.31 -3.25
CA GLY A 13 -11.70 -32.40 -2.20
C GLY A 13 -11.72 -33.03 -0.81
N GLY A 14 -10.73 -33.85 -0.45
CA GLY A 14 -10.63 -34.39 0.90
C GLY A 14 -9.21 -34.86 1.22
N LYS A 15 -8.52 -34.16 2.11
CA LYS A 15 -7.29 -34.66 2.73
C LYS A 15 -7.66 -35.90 3.56
N ALA A 16 -7.11 -37.06 3.21
CA ALA A 16 -7.23 -38.27 4.03
C ALA A 16 -6.53 -38.08 5.40
N PRO A 17 -6.99 -38.76 6.48
CA PRO A 17 -6.35 -38.67 7.79
C PRO A 17 -4.95 -39.28 7.72
N ARG A 18 -3.92 -38.46 7.89
CA ARG A 18 -2.52 -38.84 7.73
C ARG A 18 -2.01 -39.51 9.01
N LYS A 19 -1.61 -40.77 8.91
CA LYS A 19 -0.78 -41.46 9.93
C LYS A 19 0.54 -40.69 10.07
N GLN A 20 0.90 -40.27 11.28
CA GLN A 20 2.13 -39.52 11.53
C GLN A 20 3.34 -40.44 11.42
N LEU A 21 4.01 -40.37 10.26
CA LEU A 21 5.39 -40.81 10.11
C LEU A 21 6.21 -39.57 9.75
N ALA A 22 7.18 -39.27 10.62
CA ALA A 22 8.10 -38.15 10.50
C ALA A 22 8.74 -38.17 9.11
N THR A 23 8.39 -37.19 8.29
CA THR A 23 8.91 -37.06 6.94
C THR A 23 9.58 -35.70 6.85
N LYS A 24 10.91 -35.75 6.89
CA LYS A 24 11.87 -34.70 6.60
C LYS A 24 11.33 -33.79 5.49
N ALA A 25 11.22 -32.48 5.78
CA ALA A 25 10.75 -31.50 4.82
C ALA A 25 11.77 -31.34 3.68
N ALA A 26 11.66 -32.17 2.65
CA ALA A 26 12.23 -31.89 1.34
C ALA A 26 11.48 -30.67 0.79
N ARG A 27 12.07 -29.48 0.97
CA ARG A 27 11.61 -28.26 0.30
C ARG A 27 11.64 -28.54 -1.20
N LYS A 28 10.50 -28.46 -1.86
CA LYS A 28 10.38 -28.63 -3.31
C LYS A 28 11.22 -27.54 -4.01
N SER A 29 12.47 -27.84 -4.32
CA SER A 29 13.26 -27.14 -5.31
C SER A 29 13.17 -27.94 -6.62
N ALA A 30 12.21 -27.57 -7.46
CA ALA A 30 12.19 -27.69 -8.93
C ALA A 30 10.72 -27.74 -9.39
N PRO A 31 10.28 -26.82 -10.27
CA PRO A 31 9.02 -27.02 -10.99
C PRO A 31 9.21 -28.17 -11.99
N THR A 32 8.50 -29.27 -11.76
CA THR A 32 8.26 -30.32 -12.75
C THR A 32 7.64 -29.69 -14.01
N THR A 33 8.40 -29.70 -15.10
CA THR A 33 8.00 -29.49 -16.51
C THR A 33 6.53 -29.10 -16.73
N GLY A 34 6.28 -27.81 -16.58
CA GLY A 34 5.04 -27.12 -16.92
C GLY A 34 5.34 -25.64 -16.82
N GLY A 35 5.28 -24.92 -17.95
CA GLY A 35 5.82 -23.56 -18.10
C GLY A 35 5.55 -22.67 -16.89
N VAL A 36 6.62 -22.13 -16.30
CA VAL A 36 6.54 -21.24 -15.14
C VAL A 36 5.59 -20.09 -15.50
N LYS A 37 4.47 -19.96 -14.79
CA LYS A 37 3.53 -18.86 -14.96
C LYS A 37 4.32 -17.56 -14.81
N LYS A 38 4.25 -16.69 -15.84
CA LYS A 38 4.91 -15.40 -15.83
C LYS A 38 4.59 -14.66 -14.52
N PRO A 39 5.58 -14.04 -13.85
CA PRO A 39 5.32 -13.22 -12.67
C PRO A 39 4.24 -12.18 -12.97
N HIS A 40 3.26 -12.07 -12.08
CA HIS A 40 2.19 -11.09 -12.25
C HIS A 40 2.76 -9.68 -12.09
N ARG A 41 2.64 -8.86 -13.14
CA ARG A 41 3.01 -7.44 -13.13
C ARG A 41 1.74 -6.59 -13.13
N PHE A 42 1.66 -5.64 -12.21
CA PHE A 42 0.55 -4.68 -12.18
C PHE A 42 0.60 -3.74 -13.39
N ARG A 43 -0.57 -3.27 -13.82
CA ARG A 43 -0.69 -2.22 -14.86
C ARG A 43 -0.05 -0.92 -14.35
N PRO A 44 0.55 -0.11 -15.22
CA PRO A 44 1.05 1.22 -14.84
C PRO A 44 -0.05 2.01 -14.11
N GLY A 45 0.33 2.78 -13.08
CA GLY A 45 -0.60 3.54 -12.24
C GLY A 45 -1.25 2.74 -11.09
N THR A 46 -1.36 1.40 -11.18
CA THR A 46 -2.02 0.61 -10.12
C THR A 46 -1.28 0.67 -8.78
N VAL A 47 0.05 0.60 -8.82
CA VAL A 47 0.89 0.68 -7.62
C VAL A 47 0.90 2.11 -7.07
N ALA A 48 1.04 3.11 -7.94
CA ALA A 48 1.01 4.52 -7.56
C ALA A 48 -0.28 4.91 -6.84
N LEU A 49 -1.46 4.52 -7.36
CA LEU A 49 -2.74 4.80 -6.69
C LEU A 49 -2.87 4.12 -5.32
N ARG A 50 -2.24 2.95 -5.13
CA ARG A 50 -2.21 2.25 -3.84
C ARG A 50 -1.32 2.99 -2.84
N GLU A 51 -0.15 3.43 -3.28
CA GLU A 51 0.80 4.20 -2.47
C GLU A 51 0.20 5.55 -2.05
N ILE A 52 -0.43 6.29 -2.98
CA ILE A 52 -1.13 7.55 -2.67
C ILE A 52 -2.19 7.32 -1.57
N LYS A 53 -3.03 6.30 -1.71
CA LYS A 53 -4.05 5.98 -0.70
C LYS A 53 -3.44 5.58 0.65
N LYS A 54 -2.29 4.88 0.64
CA LYS A 54 -1.58 4.49 1.86
C LYS A 54 -1.05 5.73 2.60
N TYR A 55 -0.29 6.58 1.92
CA TYR A 55 0.35 7.76 2.52
C TYR A 55 -0.64 8.86 2.88
N GLN A 56 -1.79 8.95 2.20
CA GLN A 56 -2.86 9.85 2.64
C GLN A 56 -3.64 9.32 3.86
N LYS A 57 -3.56 8.01 4.15
CA LYS A 57 -4.22 7.41 5.32
C LYS A 57 -3.36 7.51 6.59
N SER A 58 -2.03 7.50 6.44
CA SER A 58 -1.06 7.50 7.54
C SER A 58 -0.04 8.61 7.37
N ASN A 59 0.31 9.31 8.44
CA ASN A 59 1.32 10.37 8.41
C ASN A 59 2.75 9.85 8.71
N GLU A 60 3.15 8.72 8.10
CA GLU A 60 4.52 8.21 8.25
C GLU A 60 5.51 9.02 7.40
N LEU A 61 6.74 9.21 7.88
CA LEU A 61 7.76 9.93 7.14
C LEU A 61 8.16 9.15 5.89
N LEU A 62 8.14 9.82 4.74
CA LEU A 62 8.54 9.23 3.45
C LEU A 62 10.06 9.02 3.35
N ILE A 63 10.83 9.75 4.17
CA ILE A 63 12.29 9.68 4.23
C ILE A 63 12.70 9.19 5.62
N ARG A 64 13.72 8.33 5.69
CA ARG A 64 14.25 7.83 6.97
C ARG A 64 14.79 8.99 7.81
N LYS A 65 14.51 8.97 9.12
CA LYS A 65 14.91 10.05 10.05
C LYS A 65 16.42 10.29 10.10
N LEU A 66 17.22 9.23 10.27
CA LEU A 66 18.66 9.35 10.50
C LEU A 66 19.47 9.99 9.34
N PRO A 67 19.30 9.57 8.06
CA PRO A 67 20.02 10.23 6.97
C PRO A 67 19.60 11.69 6.78
N PHE A 68 18.31 12.01 6.92
CA PHE A 68 17.83 13.39 6.85
C PHE A 68 18.40 14.25 7.99
N GLN A 69 18.44 13.72 9.21
CA GLN A 69 19.05 14.38 10.36
C GLN A 69 20.55 14.66 10.14
N ARG A 70 21.29 13.72 9.54
CA ARG A 70 22.72 13.92 9.22
C ARG A 70 22.90 15.01 8.19
N PHE A 71 22.09 15.01 7.13
CA PHE A 71 22.10 16.02 6.09
C PHE A 71 21.82 17.43 6.63
N VAL A 72 20.81 17.58 7.49
CA VAL A 72 20.51 18.88 8.12
C VAL A 72 21.66 19.36 9.01
N ARG A 73 22.35 18.45 9.71
CA ARG A 73 23.52 18.78 10.53
C ARG A 73 24.73 19.21 9.69
N GLU A 74 24.96 18.54 8.57
CA GLU A 74 26.02 18.87 7.62
C GLU A 74 25.87 20.32 7.13
N ILE A 75 24.69 20.67 6.60
CA ILE A 75 24.41 22.04 6.15
C ILE A 75 24.49 23.04 7.30
N ALA A 76 23.95 22.72 8.47
CA ALA A 76 23.94 23.64 9.61
C ALA A 76 25.36 23.99 10.10
N GLN A 77 26.29 23.02 10.03
CA GLN A 77 27.67 23.21 10.46
C GLN A 77 28.39 24.29 9.63
N ASP A 78 28.06 24.40 8.34
CA ASP A 78 28.65 25.40 7.42
C ASP A 78 28.28 26.84 7.81
N PHE A 79 27.14 27.04 8.48
CA PHE A 79 26.66 28.36 8.90
C PHE A 79 27.04 28.73 10.34
N LYS A 80 27.01 27.76 11.28
CA LYS A 80 27.38 27.99 12.68
C LYS A 80 27.76 26.67 13.36
N THR A 81 28.97 26.63 13.92
CA THR A 81 29.58 25.40 14.43
C THR A 81 28.95 24.83 15.70
N ASP A 82 28.17 25.64 16.44
CA ASP A 82 27.57 25.25 17.73
C ASP A 82 26.05 25.06 17.68
N LEU A 83 25.48 24.89 16.49
CA LEU A 83 24.06 24.59 16.33
C LEU A 83 23.77 23.19 16.90
N ARG A 84 23.18 23.15 18.11
CA ARG A 84 22.58 21.93 18.67
C ARG A 84 21.18 21.78 18.10
N PRO A 85 20.93 20.85 17.16
CA PRO A 85 19.58 20.65 16.64
C PRO A 85 18.69 20.13 17.77
N THR A 86 17.61 20.85 18.08
CA THR A 86 16.59 20.39 19.01
C THR A 86 15.81 19.24 18.39
N ASN A 87 15.31 18.32 19.22
CA ASN A 87 14.51 17.18 18.76
C ASN A 87 13.31 17.61 17.91
N THR A 88 12.76 18.81 18.17
CA THR A 88 11.64 19.38 17.42
C THR A 88 12.03 19.79 16.00
N ILE A 89 13.23 20.33 15.77
CA ILE A 89 13.72 20.78 14.46
C ILE A 89 13.97 19.60 13.51
N VAL A 90 14.51 18.51 14.04
CA VAL A 90 14.72 17.28 13.25
C VAL A 90 13.39 16.59 12.90
N ASP A 91 12.37 16.76 13.75
CA ASP A 91 11.04 16.21 13.55
C ASP A 91 10.06 17.17 12.82
N MET A 92 10.54 18.28 12.23
CA MET A 92 9.71 19.35 11.61
C MET A 92 8.78 18.92 10.46
N ASN A 93 8.82 17.66 10.03
CA ASN A 93 7.80 17.10 9.13
C ASN A 93 6.48 16.72 9.85
N ARG A 94 6.34 17.01 11.15
CA ARG A 94 5.17 16.61 11.96
C ARG A 94 4.07 17.68 12.10
N LEU A 95 4.24 18.89 11.55
CA LEU A 95 3.23 19.95 11.66
C LEU A 95 2.71 20.41 10.29
N SER A 96 1.39 20.22 10.11
CA SER A 96 0.51 20.79 9.09
C SER A 96 0.53 20.21 7.67
N LEU A 97 -0.12 19.06 7.47
CA LEU A 97 -0.83 18.76 6.23
C LEU A 97 -2.12 18.00 6.56
N SER A 98 -3.04 18.65 7.29
CA SER A 98 -4.44 18.27 7.20
C SER A 98 -4.93 18.65 5.81
N VAL A 99 -4.73 17.77 4.83
CA VAL A 99 -5.42 17.83 3.55
C VAL A 99 -6.90 17.56 3.86
N SER A 100 -7.59 18.62 4.26
CA SER A 100 -9.04 18.66 4.32
C SER A 100 -9.54 18.30 2.93
N LYS A 101 -10.09 17.10 2.78
CA LYS A 101 -10.76 16.66 1.57
C LYS A 101 -11.78 17.73 1.21
N PRO A 102 -11.69 18.41 0.05
CA PRO A 102 -12.74 19.33 -0.35
C PRO A 102 -14.01 18.49 -0.46
N ARG A 103 -14.92 18.64 0.50
CA ARG A 103 -16.26 18.10 0.42
C ARG A 103 -16.88 18.84 -0.76
N GLY A 104 -17.06 18.13 -1.87
CA GLY A 104 -17.61 18.70 -3.09
C GLY A 104 -18.96 19.32 -2.81
N TYR A 105 -19.01 20.65 -2.81
CA TYR A 105 -20.27 21.38 -2.89
C TYR A 105 -20.71 21.36 -4.34
N PRO A 106 -21.94 20.90 -4.64
CA PRO A 106 -22.44 20.81 -6.00
C PRO A 106 -22.55 22.21 -6.63
N ILE A 107 -22.08 22.29 -7.86
CA ILE A 107 -21.98 23.49 -8.71
C ILE A 107 -23.34 23.78 -9.38
N TYR A 108 -24.43 23.84 -8.62
CA TYR A 108 -25.77 24.10 -9.16
C TYR A 108 -26.55 25.07 -8.28
N ALA A 109 -26.31 26.36 -8.50
CA ALA A 109 -27.29 27.42 -8.23
C ALA A 109 -26.99 28.64 -9.13
N LEU A 110 -26.95 28.39 -10.45
CA LEU A 110 -27.14 29.43 -11.46
C LEU A 110 -28.61 29.35 -11.88
N THR A 111 -29.48 30.07 -11.18
CA THR A 111 -30.84 30.35 -11.64
C THR A 111 -31.21 31.79 -11.32
N LYS A 112 -31.29 32.58 -12.40
CA LYS A 112 -31.92 33.89 -12.62
C LYS A 112 -31.33 35.08 -11.84
N LEU A 113 -30.55 35.95 -12.47
CA LEU A 113 -31.02 37.06 -13.35
C LEU A 113 -32.29 37.73 -12.83
N GLY A 114 -32.07 38.81 -12.06
CA GLY A 114 -32.75 40.09 -12.18
C GLY A 114 -34.22 40.16 -11.80
N GLU A 115 -34.52 40.79 -10.66
CA GLU A 115 -35.54 41.83 -10.62
C GLU A 115 -35.01 43.03 -9.84
N VAL A 116 -34.96 44.14 -10.56
CA VAL A 116 -34.78 45.50 -10.07
C VAL A 116 -36.16 45.99 -9.64
N ASN A 117 -36.32 46.32 -8.35
CA ASN A 117 -36.93 47.53 -7.80
C ASN A 117 -36.96 47.44 -6.27
#